data_AF-A0A0M2T060-F1
#
_entry.id   AF-A0A0M2T060-F1
#
_cell.length_a   1.000
_cell.length_b   1.000
_cell.length_c   1.000
_cell.angle_alpha   90.00
_cell.angle_beta   90.00
_cell.angle_gamma   90.00
#
_symmetry.space_group_name_H-M   'P 1'
#
loop_
_entity.id
_entity.type
_entity.pdbx_description
1 polymer ?
#
loop_
_entity_poly.entity_id
_entity_poly.type
_entity_poly.pdbx_seq_one_letter_code
_entity_poly.pdbx_strand_id
1 'polypeptide(L)' 'MGANVNRVDYYLEDKCLLSASVKHWEQYITALRASNTVTIYKKEYMVNKINMVHDSLNVVLKVSIEPLRLNY' A
#
# COMPACT_ATOMS: atom_id res chain seq x y z
N MET A 1 -5.64 -20.10 -16.92
CA MET A 1 -6.27 -18.88 -16.37
C MET A 1 -5.43 -18.42 -15.21
N GLY A 2 -4.54 -17.45 -15.44
CA GLY A 2 -3.67 -16.93 -14.38
C GLY A 2 -4.52 -16.18 -13.35
N ALA A 3 -4.31 -16.45 -12.06
CA ALA A 3 -4.97 -15.68 -11.02
C ALA A 3 -4.57 -14.21 -11.18
N ASN A 4 -5.54 -13.32 -11.43
CA ASN A 4 -5.33 -11.88 -11.33
C ASN A 4 -5.08 -11.58 -9.86
N VAL A 5 -3.81 -11.47 -9.49
CA VAL A 5 -3.42 -11.22 -8.11
C VAL A 5 -3.16 -9.72 -8.00
N ASN A 6 -4.18 -9.00 -7.54
CA ASN A 6 -4.03 -7.59 -7.20
C ASN A 6 -2.86 -7.41 -6.22
N ARG A 7 -2.13 -6.31 -6.36
CA ARG A 7 -0.98 -6.03 -5.50
C ARG A 7 -1.02 -4.62 -4.93
N VAL A 8 -0.27 -4.43 -3.87
CA VAL A 8 -0.05 -3.13 -3.25
C VAL A 8 1.46 -2.84 -3.25
N ASP A 9 1.80 -1.63 -3.67
CA ASP A 9 3.16 -1.13 -3.74
C ASP A 9 3.26 0.10 -2.80
N TYR A 10 4.09 0.02 -1.77
CA TYR A 10 4.33 1.10 -0.81
C TYR A 10 5.57 1.90 -1.20
N TYR A 11 5.42 3.19 -1.42
CA TYR A 11 6.49 4.10 -1.85
C TYR A 11 6.85 5.08 -0.74
N LEU A 12 8.11 5.08 -0.34
CA LEU A 12 8.69 6.17 0.43
C LEU A 12 9.43 7.07 -0.56
N GLU A 13 8.93 8.30 -0.74
CA GLU A 13 9.34 9.19 -1.82
C GLU A 13 9.20 8.45 -3.18
N ASP A 14 10.26 8.38 -3.97
CA ASP A 14 10.27 7.68 -5.28
C ASP A 14 10.66 6.20 -5.17
N LYS A 15 10.94 5.69 -3.96
CA LYS A 15 11.42 4.31 -3.75
C LYS A 15 10.30 3.39 -3.28
N CYS A 16 10.03 2.33 -4.05
CA CYS A 16 9.17 1.23 -3.60
C CYS A 16 9.87 0.46 -2.47
N LEU A 17 9.30 0.53 -1.26
CA LEU A 17 9.79 -0.18 -0.07
C LEU A 17 9.24 -1.60 0.02
N LEU A 18 8.00 -1.82 -0.40
CA LEU A 18 7.33 -3.11 -0.32
C LEU A 18 6.34 -3.26 -1.46
N SER A 19 6.41 -4.38 -2.18
CA SER A 19 5.40 -4.82 -3.15
C SER A 19 4.85 -6.17 -2.71
N ALA A 20 3.54 -6.27 -2.54
CA ALA A 20 2.90 -7.47 -2.02
C ALA A 20 1.59 -7.81 -2.74
N SER A 21 1.42 -9.09 -3.07
CA SER A 21 0.16 -9.66 -3.54
C SER A 21 -0.89 -9.72 -2.43
N VAL A 22 -2.14 -9.38 -2.74
CA VAL A 22 -3.23 -9.31 -1.78
C VAL A 22 -4.33 -10.32 -2.15
N LYS A 23 -4.59 -11.29 -1.26
CA LYS A 23 -5.62 -12.32 -1.47
C LYS A 23 -7.04 -11.81 -1.23
N HIS A 24 -7.26 -11.01 -0.20
CA HIS A 24 -8.57 -10.48 0.19
C HIS A 24 -8.65 -8.98 -0.13
N TRP A 25 -8.73 -8.67 -1.42
CA TRP A 25 -8.57 -7.31 -1.96
C TRP A 25 -9.50 -6.27 -1.32
N GLU A 26 -10.80 -6.52 -1.31
CA GLU A 26 -11.80 -5.57 -0.80
C GLU A 26 -11.64 -5.31 0.71
N GLN A 27 -11.36 -6.36 1.49
CA GLN A 27 -11.12 -6.25 2.93
C GLN A 27 -9.85 -5.43 3.20
N TYR A 28 -8.80 -5.67 2.42
CA TYR A 28 -7.55 -4.94 2.52
C TYR A 28 -7.72 -3.45 2.17
N ILE A 29 -8.45 -3.11 1.10
CA ILE A 29 -8.76 -1.71 0.76
C ILE A 29 -9.52 -1.03 1.90
N THR A 30 -10.52 -1.71 2.45
CA THR A 30 -11.34 -1.16 3.54
C THR A 30 -10.49 -0.86 4.76
N ALA A 31 -9.62 -1.80 5.15
CA ALA A 31 -8.69 -1.60 6.27
C ALA A 31 -7.69 -0.46 6.00
N LEU A 32 -7.13 -0.39 4.79
CA LEU A 32 -6.19 0.65 4.40
C LEU A 32 -6.83 2.04 4.40
N ARG A 33 -8.10 2.16 4.00
CA ARG A 33 -8.84 3.43 4.04
C ARG A 33 -9.25 3.86 5.45
N ALA A 34 -9.39 2.92 6.37
CA ALA A 34 -9.73 3.19 7.76
C ALA A 34 -8.50 3.55 8.63
N SER A 35 -7.29 3.35 8.12
CA SER A 35 -6.04 3.61 8.84
C SER A 35 -5.21 4.71 8.17
N ASN A 36 -4.73 5.65 8.97
CA ASN A 36 -3.80 6.69 8.52
C ASN A 36 -2.33 6.24 8.63
N THR A 37 -2.07 5.06 9.19
CA THR A 37 -0.73 4.49 9.32
C THR A 37 -0.64 3.09 8.73
N VAL A 38 0.59 2.69 8.41
CA VAL A 38 0.95 1.31 8.05
C VAL A 38 2.26 0.92 8.72
N THR A 39 2.36 -0.34 9.14
CA THR A 39 3.62 -0.91 9.63
C THR A 39 4.29 -1.74 8.54
N ILE A 40 5.53 -1.39 8.20
CA ILE A 40 6.37 -2.11 7.23
C ILE A 40 7.73 -2.39 7.90
N TYR A 41 8.18 -3.65 7.88
CA TYR A 41 9.44 -4.07 8.51
C TYR A 41 9.63 -3.57 9.96
N LYS A 42 8.58 -3.70 10.79
CA LYS A 42 8.54 -3.24 12.20
C LYS A 42 8.73 -1.73 12.38
N LYS A 43 8.54 -0.93 11.33
CA LYS A 43 8.53 0.54 11.39
C LYS A 43 7.16 1.05 10.96
N GLU A 44 6.67 2.06 11.68
CA GLU A 44 5.39 2.71 11.36
C GLU A 44 5.60 3.90 10.43
N TYR A 45 4.70 4.03 9.47
CA TYR A 45 4.69 5.08 8.47
C TYR A 45 3.29 5.70 8.40
N MET A 46 3.23 6.99 8.15
CA MET A 46 1.98 7.68 7.78
C MET A 46 1.64 7.36 6.33
N VAL A 47 0.38 7.08 6.05
CA VAL A 47 -0.15 6.99 4.69
C VAL A 47 -0.51 8.41 4.24
N ASN A 48 0.18 8.90 3.21
CA ASN A 48 -0.07 10.23 2.65
C ASN A 48 -1.12 10.15 1.52
N LYS A 49 -0.89 9.27 0.54
CA LYS A 49 -1.73 9.17 -0.66
C LYS A 49 -1.89 7.72 -1.11
N ILE A 50 -3.07 7.38 -1.58
CA ILE A 50 -3.36 6.07 -2.19
C ILE A 50 -3.84 6.32 -3.62
N ASN A 51 -3.16 5.71 -4.60
CA ASN A 51 -3.56 5.73 -6.01
C ASN A 51 -3.85 4.32 -6.48
N MET A 52 -4.99 4.11 -7.11
CA MET A 52 -5.30 2.86 -7.81
C MET A 52 -4.91 3.01 -9.27
N VAL A 53 -4.05 2.11 -9.75
CA VAL A 53 -3.64 2.04 -11.16
C VAL A 53 -3.89 0.63 -11.69
N HIS A 54 -4.13 0.53 -12.99
CA HIS A 54 -4.27 -0.76 -13.66
C HIS A 54 -2.98 -1.04 -14.42
N ASP A 55 -2.31 -2.15 -14.12
CA ASP A 55 -1.44 -2.78 -15.11
C ASP A 55 -2.29 -3.67 -16.02
N SER A 56 -1.77 -4.05 -17.18
CA SER A 56 -2.53 -4.67 -18.27
C SER A 56 -3.41 -5.86 -17.86
N LEU A 57 -3.19 -6.47 -16.68
CA LEU A 57 -3.99 -7.58 -16.15
C LEU A 57 -4.37 -7.46 -14.66
N ASN A 58 -3.79 -6.52 -13.88
CA ASN A 58 -3.99 -6.44 -12.43
C ASN A 58 -4.28 -5.02 -11.94
N VAL A 59 -5.02 -4.92 -10.83
CA VAL A 59 -5.14 -3.68 -10.07
C VAL A 59 -3.94 -3.57 -9.13
N VAL A 60 -3.29 -2.40 -9.15
CA VAL A 60 -2.18 -2.06 -8.28
C VAL A 60 -2.55 -0.84 -7.44
N LEU A 61 -2.45 -0.96 -6.12
CA LEU A 61 -2.54 0.19 -5.22
C LEU A 61 -1.13 0.73 -4.95
N LYS A 62 -0.85 1.93 -5.43
CA LYS A 62 0.36 2.67 -5.08
C LYS A 62 0.08 3.53 -3.85
N VAL A 63 0.69 3.18 -2.73
CA VAL A 63 0.52 3.85 -1.44
C VAL A 63 1.78 4.66 -1.15
N SER A 64 1.66 5.99 -1.21
CA SER A 64 2.71 6.90 -0.77
C SER A 64 2.71 6.97 0.75
N ILE A 65 3.87 6.72 1.34
CA ILE A 65 4.07 6.69 2.78
C ILE A 65 5.21 7.61 3.19
N GLU A 66 5.13 8.09 4.43
CA GLU A 66 6.13 8.98 5.03
C GLU A 66 6.52 8.47 6.42
N PRO A 67 7.75 8.73 6.90
CA PRO A 67 8.14 8.33 8.25
C PRO A 67 7.21 8.96 9.27
N LEU A 68 6.71 8.16 10.22
CA LEU A 68 5.91 8.71 11.32
C LEU A 68 6.79 9.66 12.15
N ARG A 69 6.50 10.96 12.07
CA ARG A 69 7.13 11.96 12.94
C ARG A 69 6.34 12.01 14.24
N LEU A 70 6.90 11.42 15.30
CA LEU A 70 6.42 11.64 16.65
C LEU A 70 6.88 13.04 17.07
N ASN A 71 5.97 14.01 17.06
CA ASN A 71 6.25 15.30 17.69
C ASN A 71 6.22 15.07 19.21
N TYR A 72 7.39 15.09 19.84
CA TYR A 72 7.55 15.16 21.29
C TYR A 72 7.49 16.61 21.76
#